data_AF-A0A834ASK2-F1
#
_entry.id   AF-A0A834ASK2-F1
#
_cell.length_a   1.000
_cell.length_b   1.000
_cell.length_c   1.000
_cell.angle_alpha   90.00
_cell.angle_beta   90.00
_cell.angle_gamma   90.00
#
_symmetry.space_group_name_H-M   'P 1'
#
loop_
_entity.id
_entity.type
_entity.pdbx_description
1 polymer ?
#
loop_
_entity_poly.entity_id
_entity_poly.type
_entity_poly.pdbx_seq_one_letter_code
_entity_poly.pdbx_strand_id
1 'polypeptide(L)'
;MLFIFTSTVADDTDFARTFQTGKPRKESTRAVEKSKTSLANRSASVSSEDSLDDELDYELEPELYFKEPEELLQVLTELEEQNLTLVQYSQDVDENLEDVNKREKLIQDKINSNIEFLLEHKEMLKANCLREEEKAAELELRSRLFSFGEFNSEAQEKLIDSLSKKINQVYNVCIGDGEVGSLNPVQKLVKIESRLVELSDLIETIPKENVEAIERIKHKERRQKLREEKMKEKQRHQEERLRAALERAVAQPKKKLGRRLVYRSKPPSGNKHELLLVQATRTRSIEDEYFFT
;
A
#
# COMPACT_ATOMS: atom_id res chain seq x y z
N MET A 1 -15.74 -24.13 -14.52
CA MET A 1 -15.36 -24.79 -13.25
C MET A 1 -14.71 -23.75 -12.36
N LEU A 2 -15.50 -23.08 -11.54
CA LEU A 2 -15.05 -22.22 -10.44
C LEU A 2 -15.74 -22.76 -9.19
N PHE A 3 -14.96 -23.24 -8.23
CA PHE A 3 -15.46 -23.59 -6.91
C PHE A 3 -15.31 -22.38 -6.00
N ILE A 4 -16.44 -21.75 -5.68
CA ILE A 4 -16.56 -20.75 -4.61
C ILE A 4 -16.97 -21.54 -3.36
N PHE A 5 -16.12 -21.53 -2.33
CA PHE A 5 -16.46 -22.07 -1.02
C PHE A 5 -17.10 -20.97 -0.19
N THR A 6 -18.43 -20.99 -0.10
CA THR A 6 -19.19 -20.24 0.90
C THR A 6 -19.39 -21.14 2.11
N SER A 7 -18.76 -20.80 3.24
CA SER A 7 -19.10 -21.40 4.53
C SER A 7 -20.06 -20.50 5.28
N THR A 8 -21.31 -20.93 5.28
CA THR A 8 -22.41 -20.49 6.14
C THR A 8 -22.24 -21.12 7.54
N VAL A 9 -22.34 -20.31 8.60
CA VAL A 9 -22.54 -20.78 9.97
C VAL A 9 -23.69 -19.98 10.58
N ALA A 10 -24.77 -20.69 10.87
CA ALA A 10 -25.93 -20.38 11.72
C ALA A 10 -26.24 -21.73 12.40
N ASP A 11 -26.74 -21.88 13.61
CA ASP A 11 -27.14 -21.03 14.73
C ASP A 11 -27.06 -21.97 15.96
N ASP A 12 -27.07 -21.42 17.18
CA ASP A 12 -28.07 -21.71 18.22
C ASP A 12 -27.57 -21.66 19.69
N THR A 13 -28.34 -20.85 20.43
CA THR A 13 -28.82 -21.02 21.82
C THR A 13 -27.97 -20.54 23.01
N ASP A 14 -28.35 -19.33 23.47
CA ASP A 14 -28.97 -19.07 24.78
C ASP A 14 -28.38 -19.69 26.05
N PHE A 15 -27.79 -18.84 26.90
CA PHE A 15 -28.12 -18.85 28.33
C PHE A 15 -28.06 -17.45 28.93
N ALA A 16 -29.15 -17.07 29.59
CA ALA A 16 -29.38 -15.78 30.17
C ALA A 16 -28.71 -15.60 31.56
N ARG A 17 -28.71 -14.32 31.99
CA ARG A 17 -28.79 -13.80 33.37
C ARG A 17 -27.51 -13.41 34.13
N THR A 18 -27.37 -12.08 34.21
CA THR A 18 -27.17 -11.26 35.42
C THR A 18 -26.01 -11.59 36.37
N PHE A 19 -24.96 -10.78 36.31
CA PHE A 19 -24.09 -10.52 37.46
C PHE A 19 -24.34 -9.10 37.99
N GLN A 20 -25.00 -9.02 39.15
CA GLN A 20 -25.01 -7.83 39.97
C GLN A 20 -23.69 -7.70 40.73
N THR A 21 -23.11 -6.52 40.60
CA THR A 21 -22.16 -5.82 41.48
C THR A 21 -21.80 -6.49 42.82
N GLY A 22 -20.56 -6.99 42.92
CA GLY A 22 -19.90 -7.28 44.20
C GLY A 22 -19.36 -5.99 44.84
N LYS A 23 -19.74 -5.74 46.09
CA LYS A 23 -19.13 -4.72 46.98
C LYS A 23 -17.82 -5.24 47.59
N PRO A 24 -16.89 -4.35 47.99
CA PRO A 24 -15.59 -4.72 48.52
C PRO A 24 -15.68 -5.17 49.99
N ARG A 25 -14.98 -6.26 50.33
CA ARG A 25 -14.84 -6.77 51.69
C ARG A 25 -13.76 -5.95 52.40
N LYS A 26 -14.20 -5.11 53.34
CA LYS A 26 -13.35 -4.38 54.29
C LYS A 26 -12.72 -5.35 55.30
N GLU A 27 -11.46 -5.10 55.60
CA GLU A 27 -10.75 -5.57 56.79
C GLU A 27 -11.57 -5.27 58.05
N SER A 28 -11.65 -6.28 58.92
CA SER A 28 -12.12 -6.12 60.29
C SER A 28 -11.07 -6.74 61.21
N THR A 29 -10.33 -5.85 61.85
CA THR A 29 -9.59 -6.08 63.08
C THR A 29 -10.51 -6.71 64.12
N ARG A 30 -10.16 -7.90 64.63
CA ARG A 30 -10.87 -8.50 65.76
C ARG A 30 -9.95 -8.55 66.98
N ALA A 31 -10.41 -7.87 68.02
CA ALA A 31 -9.77 -7.68 69.29
C ALA A 31 -9.59 -8.99 70.06
N VAL A 32 -8.50 -9.00 70.83
CA VAL A 32 -8.10 -10.01 71.81
C VAL A 32 -9.05 -9.97 73.00
N GLU A 33 -9.73 -11.09 73.28
CA GLU A 33 -10.30 -11.37 74.59
C GLU A 33 -9.65 -12.62 75.19
N LYS A 34 -9.18 -12.44 76.42
CA LYS A 34 -8.49 -13.43 77.25
C LYS A 34 -9.50 -14.42 77.82
N SER A 35 -9.31 -15.71 77.55
CA SER A 35 -9.90 -16.78 78.34
C SER A 35 -8.78 -17.74 78.75
N LYS A 36 -8.38 -17.61 80.02
CA LYS A 36 -7.38 -18.45 80.69
C LYS A 36 -8.03 -19.75 81.13
N THR A 37 -7.54 -20.89 80.65
CA THR A 37 -7.61 -22.17 81.38
C THR A 37 -6.37 -22.99 81.03
N SER A 38 -5.34 -22.87 81.86
CA SER A 38 -4.15 -23.71 81.84
C SER A 38 -4.31 -24.82 82.89
N LEU A 39 -4.63 -26.04 82.47
CA LEU A 39 -4.47 -27.24 83.30
C LEU A 39 -3.01 -27.69 83.17
N ALA A 40 -2.19 -27.22 84.10
CA ALA A 40 -0.84 -27.72 84.29
C ALA A 40 -0.87 -28.78 85.39
N ASN A 41 -0.53 -30.01 85.00
CA ASN A 41 -0.13 -31.08 85.90
C ASN A 41 1.00 -30.59 86.82
N ARG A 42 0.83 -30.75 88.13
CA ARG A 42 1.92 -30.62 89.07
C ARG A 42 1.76 -31.64 90.19
N SER A 43 2.50 -32.73 90.01
CA SER A 43 2.86 -33.69 91.04
C SER A 43 3.55 -32.95 92.20
N ALA A 44 3.02 -33.10 93.40
CA ALA A 44 3.71 -32.74 94.63
C ALA A 44 3.37 -33.78 95.70
N SER A 45 4.29 -34.73 95.86
CA SER A 45 4.43 -35.49 97.11
C SER A 45 4.70 -34.51 98.23
N VAL A 46 3.83 -34.50 99.24
CA VAL A 46 4.17 -34.05 100.59
C VAL A 46 3.58 -35.06 101.56
N SER A 47 4.48 -35.85 102.12
CA SER A 47 4.30 -36.58 103.37
C SER A 47 4.01 -35.55 104.47
N SER A 48 2.89 -35.72 105.15
CA SER A 48 2.65 -35.16 106.47
C SER A 48 1.80 -36.19 107.21
N GLU A 49 2.48 -36.83 108.14
CA GLU A 49 2.01 -37.86 109.04
C GLU A 49 0.93 -37.30 109.98
N ASP A 50 0.10 -38.24 110.43
CA ASP A 50 -0.66 -38.20 111.67
C ASP A 50 -2.16 -37.81 111.60
N SER A 51 -2.95 -38.72 112.17
CA SER A 51 -4.38 -38.62 112.54
C SER A 51 -5.43 -38.84 111.44
N LEU A 52 -5.62 -40.09 111.01
CA LEU A 52 -6.94 -40.62 110.69
C LEU A 52 -7.05 -42.02 111.32
N ASP A 53 -7.92 -42.11 112.33
CA ASP A 53 -8.31 -43.34 113.02
C ASP A 53 -8.75 -44.44 112.03
N ASP A 54 -8.36 -45.67 112.35
CA ASP A 54 -8.80 -46.93 111.76
C ASP A 54 -10.33 -47.05 111.68
N GLU A 55 -10.86 -47.19 110.46
CA GLU A 55 -12.00 -48.08 110.17
C GLU A 55 -12.06 -48.40 108.67
N LEU A 56 -11.08 -49.16 108.18
CA LEU A 56 -11.23 -49.86 106.90
C LEU A 56 -12.18 -51.04 107.14
N ASP A 57 -13.40 -50.91 106.64
CA ASP A 57 -14.39 -51.99 106.57
C ASP A 57 -13.86 -53.12 105.68
N TYR A 58 -13.22 -54.12 106.30
CA TYR A 58 -12.66 -55.31 105.65
C TYR A 58 -13.71 -56.42 105.44
N GLU A 59 -15.02 -56.12 105.50
CA GLU A 59 -16.08 -57.13 105.38
C GLU A 59 -16.75 -57.19 103.98
N LEU A 60 -16.26 -56.42 103.00
CA LEU A 60 -16.71 -56.55 101.61
C LEU A 60 -15.93 -57.67 100.89
N GLU A 61 -16.59 -58.81 100.67
CA GLU A 61 -16.08 -59.90 99.81
C GLU A 61 -15.69 -59.32 98.44
N PRO A 62 -14.46 -59.52 97.94
CA PRO A 62 -14.04 -58.95 96.67
C PRO A 62 -14.95 -59.43 95.55
N GLU A 63 -15.68 -58.49 94.93
CA GLU A 63 -16.57 -58.81 93.82
C GLU A 63 -15.72 -59.29 92.63
N LEU A 64 -15.89 -60.56 92.26
CA LEU A 64 -15.19 -61.13 91.12
C LEU A 64 -15.89 -60.66 89.84
N TYR A 65 -15.25 -59.72 89.14
CA TYR A 65 -15.79 -59.12 87.90
C TYR A 65 -15.96 -60.12 86.75
N PHE A 66 -15.23 -61.23 86.78
CA PHE A 66 -15.30 -62.31 85.80
C PHE A 66 -15.76 -63.59 86.50
N LYS A 67 -16.80 -64.24 85.96
CA LYS A 67 -17.40 -65.44 86.57
C LYS A 67 -16.89 -66.72 85.92
N GLU A 68 -16.62 -66.67 84.63
CA GLU A 68 -15.97 -67.73 83.87
C GLU A 68 -14.53 -67.32 83.50
N PRO A 69 -13.56 -68.26 83.54
CA PRO A 69 -12.15 -67.95 83.29
C PRO A 69 -11.87 -67.44 81.86
N GLU A 70 -12.82 -67.59 80.93
CA GLU A 70 -12.69 -67.20 79.51
C GLU A 70 -13.19 -65.78 79.21
N GLU A 71 -14.01 -65.16 80.07
CA GLU A 71 -14.66 -63.86 79.81
C GLU A 71 -13.65 -62.73 79.54
N LEU A 72 -12.54 -62.70 80.29
CA LEU A 72 -11.48 -61.72 80.08
C LEU A 72 -10.77 -61.93 78.72
N LEU A 73 -10.54 -63.18 78.33
CA LEU A 73 -9.92 -63.50 77.05
C LEU A 73 -10.83 -63.10 75.89
N GLN A 74 -12.15 -63.28 76.04
CA GLN A 74 -13.13 -62.84 75.06
C GLN A 74 -13.14 -61.32 74.91
N VAL A 75 -13.17 -60.56 76.01
CA VAL A 75 -13.10 -59.08 75.97
C VAL A 75 -11.80 -58.60 75.30
N LEU A 76 -10.66 -59.23 75.61
CA LEU A 76 -9.39 -58.89 74.97
C LEU A 76 -9.38 -59.23 73.48
N THR A 77 -10.00 -60.34 73.07
CA THR A 77 -10.12 -60.74 71.67
C THR A 77 -11.03 -59.78 70.90
N GLU A 78 -12.17 -59.38 71.47
CA GLU A 78 -13.07 -58.38 70.88
C GLU A 78 -12.39 -57.01 70.76
N LEU A 79 -11.60 -56.61 71.76
CA LEU A 79 -10.78 -55.39 71.69
C LEU A 79 -9.68 -55.49 70.64
N GLU A 80 -9.06 -56.65 70.45
CA GLU A 80 -8.09 -56.89 69.39
C GLU A 80 -8.73 -56.77 68.00
N GLU A 81 -9.91 -57.36 67.81
CA GLU A 81 -10.68 -57.26 66.55
C GLU A 81 -11.11 -55.82 66.26
N GLN A 82 -11.58 -55.08 67.27
CA GLN A 82 -11.93 -53.66 67.13
C GLN A 82 -10.72 -52.80 66.79
N ASN A 83 -9.58 -53.03 67.45
CA ASN A 83 -8.35 -52.31 67.14
C ASN A 83 -7.87 -52.61 65.72
N LEU A 84 -7.94 -53.87 65.27
CA LEU A 84 -7.58 -54.24 63.91
C LEU A 84 -8.50 -53.58 62.88
N THR A 85 -9.80 -53.53 63.15
CA THR A 85 -10.79 -52.83 62.30
C THR A 85 -10.50 -51.33 62.24
N LEU A 86 -10.15 -50.70 63.37
CA LEU A 86 -9.80 -49.29 63.41
C LEU A 86 -8.52 -49.00 62.60
N VAL A 87 -7.53 -49.88 62.68
CA VAL A 87 -6.29 -49.78 61.89
C VAL A 87 -6.62 -49.84 60.40
N GLN A 88 -7.44 -50.81 59.97
CA GLN A 88 -7.88 -50.92 58.56
C GLN A 88 -8.63 -49.66 58.12
N TYR A 89 -9.59 -49.18 58.91
CA TYR A 89 -10.33 -47.96 58.60
C TYR A 89 -9.42 -46.74 58.47
N SER A 90 -8.43 -46.60 59.37
CA SER A 90 -7.47 -45.49 59.30
C SER A 90 -6.62 -45.54 58.02
N GLN A 91 -6.20 -46.74 57.60
CA GLN A 91 -5.45 -46.93 56.36
C GLN A 91 -6.30 -46.62 55.13
N ASP A 92 -7.55 -47.09 55.06
CA ASP A 92 -8.48 -46.81 53.97
C ASP A 92 -8.75 -45.29 53.83
N VAL A 93 -8.89 -44.60 54.97
CA VAL A 93 -9.07 -43.14 54.99
C VAL A 93 -7.81 -42.41 54.52
N ASP A 94 -6.63 -42.85 54.96
CA ASP A 94 -5.35 -42.28 54.54
C ASP A 94 -5.12 -42.46 53.03
N GLU A 95 -5.38 -43.66 52.48
CA GLU A 95 -5.29 -43.94 51.05
C GLU A 95 -6.26 -43.05 50.25
N ASN A 96 -7.51 -42.93 50.69
CA ASN A 96 -8.50 -42.05 50.06
C ASN A 96 -8.06 -40.58 50.10
N LEU A 97 -7.47 -40.14 51.21
CA LEU A 97 -6.96 -38.78 51.36
C LEU A 97 -5.78 -38.53 50.41
N GLU A 98 -4.86 -39.47 50.27
CA GLU A 98 -3.80 -39.39 49.27
C GLU A 98 -4.36 -39.26 47.85
N ASP A 99 -5.39 -40.04 47.53
CA ASP A 99 -6.06 -40.06 46.25
C ASP A 99 -6.72 -38.71 45.92
N VAL A 100 -7.41 -38.12 46.90
CA VAL A 100 -7.96 -36.76 46.80
C VAL A 100 -6.85 -35.73 46.60
N ASN A 101 -5.78 -35.79 47.38
CA ASN A 101 -4.63 -34.89 47.25
C ASN A 101 -3.95 -35.00 45.87
N LYS A 102 -3.82 -36.21 45.32
CA LYS A 102 -3.29 -36.43 43.96
C LYS A 102 -4.18 -35.76 42.91
N ARG A 103 -5.50 -35.94 43.01
CA ARG A 103 -6.46 -35.29 42.10
C ARG A 103 -6.42 -33.77 42.24
N GLU A 104 -6.34 -33.24 43.46
CA GLU A 104 -6.23 -31.81 43.71
C GLU A 104 -4.97 -31.24 43.03
N LYS A 105 -3.81 -31.86 43.22
CA LYS A 105 -2.56 -31.43 42.56
C LYS A 105 -2.69 -31.41 41.05
N LEU A 106 -3.23 -32.46 40.44
CA LEU A 106 -3.44 -32.51 38.99
C LEU A 106 -4.36 -31.38 38.49
N ILE A 107 -5.39 -31.04 39.27
CA ILE A 107 -6.30 -29.93 38.95
C ILE A 107 -5.57 -28.59 39.09
N GLN A 108 -4.82 -28.39 40.18
CA GLN A 108 -4.03 -27.18 40.38
C GLN A 108 -2.99 -26.99 39.27
N ASP A 109 -2.27 -28.03 38.88
CA ASP A 109 -1.28 -27.99 37.80
C ASP A 109 -1.93 -27.64 36.45
N LYS A 110 -3.10 -28.21 36.14
CA LYS A 110 -3.88 -27.85 34.95
C LYS A 110 -4.33 -26.40 34.97
N ILE A 111 -4.80 -25.91 36.12
CA ILE A 111 -5.24 -24.52 36.27
C ILE A 111 -4.04 -23.57 36.08
N ASN A 112 -2.91 -23.87 36.71
CA ASN A 112 -1.69 -23.07 36.59
C ASN A 112 -1.19 -23.02 35.14
N SER A 113 -1.14 -24.16 34.45
CA SER A 113 -0.77 -24.22 33.03
C SER A 113 -1.73 -23.43 32.14
N ASN A 114 -3.05 -23.49 32.42
CA ASN A 114 -4.02 -22.66 31.70
C ASN A 114 -3.83 -21.16 31.96
N ILE A 115 -3.51 -20.77 33.20
CA ILE A 115 -3.22 -19.39 33.55
C ILE A 115 -1.99 -18.89 32.79
N GLU A 116 -0.91 -19.67 32.78
CA GLU A 116 0.31 -19.34 32.03
C GLU A 116 0.01 -19.17 30.53
N PHE A 117 -0.71 -20.11 29.93
CA PHE A 117 -1.12 -20.03 28.53
C PHE A 117 -1.94 -18.76 28.23
N LEU A 118 -2.90 -18.43 29.10
CA LEU A 118 -3.72 -17.22 28.93
C LEU A 118 -2.91 -15.94 29.09
N LEU A 119 -1.92 -15.92 29.98
CA LEU A 119 -1.01 -14.78 30.14
C LEU A 119 -0.14 -14.59 28.91
N GLU A 120 0.46 -15.67 28.38
CA GLU A 120 1.24 -15.63 27.15
C GLU A 120 0.40 -15.16 25.96
N HIS A 121 -0.80 -15.71 25.80
CA HIS A 121 -1.72 -15.32 24.73
C HIS A 121 -2.14 -13.86 24.86
N LYS A 122 -2.38 -13.37 26.08
CA LYS A 122 -2.68 -11.95 26.33
C LYS A 122 -1.52 -11.04 25.89
N GLU A 123 -0.28 -11.39 26.24
CA GLU A 123 0.88 -10.58 25.85
C GLU A 123 1.12 -10.64 24.33
N MET A 124 0.93 -11.80 23.70
CA MET A 124 0.96 -11.93 22.24
C MET A 124 -0.09 -11.03 21.57
N LEU A 125 -1.33 -11.03 22.07
CA LEU A 125 -2.42 -10.25 21.49
C LEU A 125 -2.19 -8.75 21.64
N LYS A 126 -1.66 -8.31 22.79
CA LYS A 126 -1.22 -6.90 22.98
C LYS A 126 -0.13 -6.50 21.98
N ALA A 127 0.88 -7.34 21.80
CA ALA A 127 1.96 -7.06 20.85
C ALA A 127 1.43 -6.98 19.41
N ASN A 128 0.46 -7.82 19.04
CA ASN A 128 -0.21 -7.75 17.75
C ASN A 128 -1.05 -6.48 17.60
N CYS A 129 -1.76 -6.05 18.65
CA CYS A 129 -2.54 -4.80 18.64
C CYS A 129 -1.62 -3.60 18.38
N LEU A 130 -0.51 -3.48 19.13
CA LEU A 130 0.47 -2.41 18.95
C LEU A 130 1.03 -2.39 17.52
N ARG A 131 1.40 -3.56 16.98
CA ARG A 131 1.91 -3.67 15.61
C ARG A 131 0.87 -3.24 14.57
N GLU A 132 -0.39 -3.57 14.79
CA GLU A 132 -1.47 -3.21 13.87
C GLU A 132 -1.84 -1.72 13.98
N GLU A 133 -1.79 -1.14 15.18
CA GLU A 133 -1.93 0.29 15.42
C GLU A 133 -0.80 1.09 14.74
N GLU A 134 0.45 0.63 14.84
CA GLU A 134 1.60 1.23 14.15
C GLU A 134 1.41 1.21 12.62
N LYS A 135 0.99 0.07 12.05
CA LYS A 135 0.67 -0.01 10.62
C LYS A 135 -0.49 0.89 10.23
N ALA A 136 -1.53 0.98 11.05
CA ALA A 136 -2.68 1.85 10.79
C ALA A 136 -2.24 3.32 10.76
N ALA A 137 -1.41 3.74 11.72
CA ALA A 137 -0.84 5.09 11.75
C ALA A 137 0.10 5.36 10.56
N GLU A 138 0.92 4.38 10.15
CA GLU A 138 1.76 4.48 8.96
C GLU A 138 0.93 4.65 7.68
N LEU A 139 -0.14 3.84 7.53
CA LEU A 139 -1.05 3.93 6.39
C LEU A 139 -1.82 5.25 6.36
N GLU A 140 -2.26 5.74 7.52
CA GLU A 140 -2.90 7.06 7.64
C GLU A 140 -1.93 8.17 7.22
N LEU A 141 -0.68 8.14 7.71
CA LEU A 141 0.34 9.09 7.30
C LEU A 141 0.61 9.01 5.80
N ARG A 142 0.75 7.80 5.25
CA ARG A 142 0.95 7.58 3.81
C ARG A 142 -0.23 8.08 2.99
N SER A 143 -1.45 7.82 3.44
CA SER A 143 -2.66 8.33 2.80
C SER A 143 -2.66 9.85 2.85
N ARG A 144 -2.39 10.46 4.00
CA ARG A 144 -2.34 11.91 4.16
C ARG A 144 -1.25 12.55 3.30
N LEU A 145 -0.07 11.94 3.20
CA LEU A 145 1.02 12.38 2.32
C LEU A 145 0.62 12.30 0.84
N PHE A 146 -0.05 11.22 0.43
CA PHE A 146 -0.58 11.07 -0.93
C PHE A 146 -1.72 12.07 -1.21
N SER A 147 -2.48 12.43 -0.17
CA SER A 147 -3.54 13.44 -0.18
C SER A 147 -3.04 14.87 0.10
N PHE A 148 -1.73 15.10 0.28
CA PHE A 148 -1.18 16.44 0.63
C PHE A 148 -0.98 17.37 -0.57
N GLY A 149 -1.73 17.14 -1.64
CA GLY A 149 -2.00 18.11 -2.68
C GLY A 149 -3.50 18.07 -2.97
N GLU A 150 -4.05 19.08 -3.63
CA GLU A 150 -5.33 18.93 -4.31
C GLU A 150 -5.21 17.75 -5.27
N PHE A 151 -5.52 16.54 -4.80
CA PHE A 151 -5.54 15.34 -5.60
C PHE A 151 -6.75 15.44 -6.48
N ASN A 152 -6.61 16.20 -7.56
CA ASN A 152 -7.59 16.29 -8.63
C ASN A 152 -7.53 14.97 -9.38
N SER A 153 -8.15 13.92 -8.80
CA SER A 153 -8.23 12.58 -9.37
C SER A 153 -8.68 12.65 -10.83
N GLU A 154 -9.62 13.55 -11.12
CA GLU A 154 -10.11 13.80 -12.47
C GLU A 154 -9.04 14.38 -13.41
N ALA A 155 -8.16 15.26 -12.92
CA ALA A 155 -7.04 15.79 -13.71
C ALA A 155 -5.98 14.72 -13.97
N GLN A 156 -5.70 13.85 -12.99
CA GLN A 156 -4.76 12.74 -13.14
C GLN A 156 -5.31 11.66 -14.09
N GLU A 157 -6.59 11.33 -14.01
CA GLU A 157 -7.25 10.39 -14.92
C GLU A 157 -7.24 10.92 -16.36
N LYS A 158 -7.56 12.21 -16.56
CA LYS A 158 -7.40 12.89 -17.86
C LYS A 158 -5.97 12.82 -18.38
N LEU A 159 -4.98 13.00 -17.50
CA LEU A 159 -3.56 12.87 -17.87
C LEU A 159 -3.22 11.44 -18.30
N ILE A 160 -3.62 10.43 -17.52
CA ILE A 160 -3.39 9.00 -17.83
C ILE A 160 -4.03 8.63 -19.18
N ASP A 161 -5.25 9.10 -19.45
CA ASP A 161 -5.93 8.89 -20.72
C ASP A 161 -5.18 9.57 -21.88
N SER A 162 -4.73 10.81 -21.68
CA SER A 162 -3.97 11.54 -22.70
C SER A 162 -2.64 10.85 -23.03
N LEU A 163 -1.94 10.34 -22.02
CA LEU A 163 -0.69 9.59 -22.18
C LEU A 163 -0.97 8.26 -22.87
N SER A 164 -2.01 7.53 -22.46
CA SER A 164 -2.41 6.27 -23.08
C SER A 164 -2.74 6.45 -24.56
N LYS A 165 -3.46 7.51 -24.94
CA LYS A 165 -3.72 7.87 -26.34
C LYS A 165 -2.43 8.13 -27.11
N LYS A 166 -1.49 8.87 -26.51
CA LYS A 166 -0.21 9.18 -27.16
C LYS A 166 0.68 7.94 -27.32
N ILE A 167 0.72 7.06 -26.31
CA ILE A 167 1.42 5.78 -26.37
C ILE A 167 0.83 4.91 -27.49
N ASN A 168 -0.49 4.86 -27.63
CA ASN A 168 -1.15 4.14 -28.73
C ASN A 168 -0.77 4.71 -30.09
N GLN A 169 -0.75 6.05 -30.22
CA GLN A 169 -0.35 6.70 -31.47
C GLN A 169 1.09 6.33 -31.87
N VAL A 170 2.03 6.41 -30.92
CA VAL A 170 3.44 6.07 -31.19
C VAL A 170 3.58 4.58 -31.50
N TYR A 171 2.90 3.71 -30.75
CA TYR A 171 2.90 2.27 -31.00
C TYR A 171 2.43 1.92 -32.41
N ASN A 172 1.34 2.54 -32.87
CA ASN A 172 0.81 2.31 -34.21
C ASN A 172 1.77 2.78 -35.31
N VAL A 173 2.49 3.89 -35.11
CA VAL A 173 3.48 4.39 -36.06
C VAL A 173 4.74 3.51 -36.09
N CYS A 174 5.20 3.03 -34.92
CA CYS A 174 6.44 2.27 -34.82
C CYS A 174 6.30 0.78 -35.18
N ILE A 175 5.16 0.17 -34.86
CA ILE A 175 4.95 -1.29 -34.93
C ILE A 175 3.76 -1.68 -35.83
N GLY A 176 2.68 -0.88 -35.84
CA GLY A 176 1.47 -1.15 -36.62
C GLY A 176 0.29 -1.71 -35.80
N ASP A 177 -0.86 -1.91 -36.45
CA ASP A 177 -2.17 -2.16 -35.81
C ASP A 177 -2.38 -3.58 -35.24
N GLY A 178 -1.38 -4.47 -35.30
CA GLY A 178 -1.58 -5.90 -35.04
C GLY A 178 -2.03 -6.27 -33.62
N GLU A 179 -1.70 -5.46 -32.59
CA GLU A 179 -1.95 -5.81 -31.17
C GLU A 179 -2.21 -4.59 -30.26
N VAL A 180 -2.97 -3.60 -30.73
CA VAL A 180 -3.20 -2.36 -29.94
C VAL A 180 -4.17 -2.59 -28.76
N GLY A 181 -5.09 -3.54 -28.87
CA GLY A 181 -6.18 -3.74 -27.91
C GLY A 181 -5.83 -4.55 -26.65
N SER A 182 -4.84 -5.45 -26.71
CA SER A 182 -4.53 -6.39 -25.62
C SER A 182 -3.40 -5.94 -24.68
N LEU A 183 -2.64 -4.92 -25.07
CA LEU A 183 -1.41 -4.53 -24.39
C LEU A 183 -1.63 -3.34 -23.46
N ASN A 184 -1.12 -3.46 -22.23
CA ASN A 184 -1.01 -2.37 -21.27
C ASN A 184 -0.10 -1.25 -21.85
N PRO A 185 -0.37 0.05 -21.60
CA PRO A 185 0.53 1.16 -21.97
C PRO A 185 2.02 0.90 -21.68
N VAL A 186 2.35 0.29 -20.54
CA VAL A 186 3.74 -0.06 -20.19
C VAL A 186 4.31 -1.12 -21.14
N GLN A 187 3.54 -2.15 -21.47
CA GLN A 187 3.94 -3.19 -22.41
C GLN A 187 4.14 -2.63 -23.82
N LYS A 188 3.31 -1.66 -24.23
CA LYS A 188 3.47 -0.95 -25.51
C LYS A 188 4.79 -0.18 -25.57
N LEU A 189 5.16 0.51 -24.48
CA LEU A 189 6.44 1.22 -24.38
C LEU A 189 7.63 0.26 -24.50
N VAL A 190 7.59 -0.89 -23.83
CA VAL A 190 8.67 -1.91 -23.94
C VAL A 190 8.83 -2.40 -25.38
N LYS A 191 7.74 -2.65 -26.10
CA LYS A 191 7.81 -3.05 -27.52
C LYS A 191 8.37 -1.93 -28.40
N ILE A 192 7.99 -0.66 -28.15
CA ILE A 192 8.54 0.50 -28.88
C ILE A 192 10.06 0.58 -28.64
N GLU A 193 10.49 0.43 -27.39
CA GLU A 193 11.91 0.43 -27.02
C GLU A 193 12.69 -0.69 -27.72
N SER A 194 12.18 -1.92 -27.71
CA SER A 194 12.77 -3.04 -28.45
C SER A 194 12.92 -2.70 -29.93
N ARG A 195 11.89 -2.11 -30.56
CA ARG A 195 11.93 -1.72 -31.97
C ARG A 195 12.98 -0.63 -32.24
N LEU A 196 13.16 0.32 -31.33
CA LEU A 196 14.19 1.35 -31.45
C LEU A 196 15.59 0.77 -31.38
N VAL A 197 15.82 -0.21 -30.50
CA VAL A 197 17.11 -0.92 -30.41
C VAL A 197 17.39 -1.68 -31.71
N GLU A 198 16.43 -2.48 -32.20
CA GLU A 198 16.57 -3.21 -33.47
C GLU A 198 16.91 -2.29 -34.66
N LEU A 199 16.24 -1.14 -34.75
CA LEU A 199 16.49 -0.17 -35.82
C LEU A 199 17.88 0.48 -35.70
N SER A 200 18.36 0.70 -34.47
CA SER A 200 19.69 1.25 -34.22
C SER A 200 20.77 0.26 -34.64
N ASP A 201 20.63 -1.01 -34.25
CA ASP A 201 21.53 -2.09 -34.68
C ASP A 201 21.54 -2.22 -36.20
N LEU A 202 20.36 -2.17 -36.84
CA LEU A 202 20.26 -2.21 -38.30
C LEU A 202 21.01 -1.05 -38.95
N ILE A 203 20.89 0.17 -38.42
CA ILE A 203 21.60 1.36 -38.93
C ILE A 203 23.12 1.18 -38.82
N GLU A 204 23.61 0.62 -37.72
CA GLU A 204 25.05 0.38 -37.52
C GLU A 204 25.59 -0.69 -38.48
N THR A 205 24.77 -1.67 -38.87
CA THR A 205 25.17 -2.71 -39.83
C THR A 205 25.23 -2.22 -41.28
N ILE A 206 24.71 -1.02 -41.60
CA ILE A 206 24.68 -0.52 -42.97
C ILE A 206 26.11 -0.26 -43.47
N PRO A 207 26.56 -0.90 -44.58
CA PRO A 207 27.89 -0.67 -45.12
C PRO A 207 28.10 0.78 -45.52
N LYS A 208 29.22 1.37 -45.10
CA LYS A 208 29.55 2.78 -45.38
C LYS A 208 29.65 3.03 -46.88
N GLU A 209 30.11 2.04 -47.65
CA GLU A 209 30.23 2.11 -49.11
C GLU A 209 28.87 2.32 -49.79
N ASN A 210 27.82 1.67 -49.27
CA ASN A 210 26.46 1.82 -49.78
C ASN A 210 25.92 3.23 -49.50
N VAL A 211 26.16 3.73 -48.29
CA VAL A 211 25.78 5.10 -47.90
C VAL A 211 26.47 6.12 -48.80
N GLU A 212 27.78 6.03 -48.97
CA GLU A 212 28.56 6.91 -49.84
C GLU A 212 28.14 6.82 -51.32
N ALA A 213 27.77 5.64 -51.81
CA ALA A 213 27.25 5.48 -53.17
C ALA A 213 25.90 6.20 -53.33
N ILE A 214 24.98 6.05 -52.38
CA ILE A 214 23.67 6.72 -52.37
C ILE A 214 23.85 8.23 -52.28
N GLU A 215 24.75 8.72 -51.41
CA GLU A 215 25.07 10.14 -51.30
C GLU A 215 25.60 10.71 -52.62
N ARG A 216 26.52 10.00 -53.28
CA ARG A 216 27.04 10.39 -54.60
C ARG A 216 25.92 10.44 -55.65
N ILE A 217 24.99 9.49 -55.64
CA ILE A 217 23.84 9.48 -56.56
C ILE A 217 22.91 10.68 -56.26
N LYS A 218 22.52 10.90 -55.00
CA LYS A 218 21.70 12.04 -54.57
C LYS A 218 22.36 13.39 -54.93
N HIS A 219 23.66 13.51 -54.74
CA HIS A 219 24.40 14.72 -55.12
C HIS A 219 24.41 14.94 -56.64
N LYS A 220 24.63 13.87 -57.42
CA LYS A 220 24.55 13.92 -58.89
C LYS A 220 23.14 14.30 -59.35
N GLU A 221 22.10 13.70 -58.75
CA GLU A 221 20.70 13.98 -59.06
C GLU A 221 20.36 15.45 -58.77
N ARG A 222 20.73 15.98 -57.59
CA ARG A 222 20.53 17.41 -57.25
C ARG A 222 21.21 18.33 -58.26
N ARG A 223 22.47 18.04 -58.63
CA ARG A 223 23.21 18.82 -59.63
C ARG A 223 22.56 18.73 -61.01
N GLN A 224 22.05 17.56 -61.37
CA GLN A 224 21.41 17.33 -62.66
C GLN A 224 20.07 18.09 -62.74
N LYS A 225 19.23 18.02 -61.70
CA LYS A 225 17.99 18.81 -61.60
C LYS A 225 18.25 20.31 -61.76
N LEU A 226 19.27 20.84 -61.09
CA LEU A 226 19.62 22.26 -61.23
C LEU A 226 20.03 22.65 -62.66
N ARG A 227 20.78 21.79 -63.36
CA ARG A 227 21.15 22.04 -64.76
C ARG A 227 19.95 21.95 -65.69
N GLU A 228 19.09 20.96 -65.49
CA GLU A 228 17.87 20.76 -66.27
C GLU A 228 16.92 21.95 -66.11
N GLU A 229 16.71 22.43 -64.88
CA GLU A 229 15.92 23.64 -64.61
C GLU A 229 16.50 24.86 -65.33
N LYS A 230 17.82 25.07 -65.25
CA LYS A 230 18.49 26.19 -65.93
C LYS A 230 18.42 26.10 -67.46
N MET A 231 18.53 24.90 -68.03
CA MET A 231 18.39 24.68 -69.47
C MET A 231 16.94 24.89 -69.92
N LYS A 232 15.97 24.42 -69.13
CA LYS A 232 14.55 24.60 -69.39
C LYS A 232 14.12 26.07 -69.31
N GLU A 233 14.69 26.83 -68.37
CA GLU A 233 14.47 28.28 -68.27
C GLU A 233 15.01 29.02 -69.50
N LYS A 234 16.22 28.69 -69.94
CA LYS A 234 16.80 29.24 -71.18
C LYS A 234 15.98 28.89 -72.42
N GLN A 235 15.51 27.64 -72.52
CA GLN A 235 14.63 27.18 -73.59
C GLN A 235 13.31 27.95 -73.59
N ARG A 236 12.64 28.09 -72.44
CA ARG A 236 11.42 28.89 -72.32
C ARG A 236 11.62 30.33 -72.77
N HIS A 237 12.72 30.96 -72.34
CA HIS A 237 13.02 32.33 -72.76
C HIS A 237 13.30 32.43 -74.27
N GLN A 238 13.96 31.45 -74.88
CA GLN A 238 14.18 31.40 -76.33
C GLN A 238 12.88 31.16 -77.10
N GLU A 239 12.06 30.23 -76.63
CA GLU A 239 10.73 29.92 -77.18
C GLU A 239 9.80 31.12 -77.10
N GLU A 240 9.78 31.85 -75.97
CA GLU A 240 9.01 33.09 -75.81
C GLU A 240 9.47 34.18 -76.78
N ARG A 241 10.79 34.36 -76.96
CA ARG A 241 11.33 35.30 -77.94
C ARG A 241 10.95 34.94 -79.37
N LEU A 242 11.07 33.65 -79.73
CA LEU A 242 10.70 33.15 -81.05
C LEU A 242 9.19 33.33 -81.28
N ARG A 243 8.37 32.97 -80.29
CA ARG A 243 6.91 33.13 -80.33
C ARG A 243 6.51 34.59 -80.50
N ALA A 244 7.08 35.52 -79.72
CA ALA A 244 6.82 36.95 -79.86
C ALA A 244 7.26 37.51 -81.22
N ALA A 245 8.35 36.98 -81.81
CA ALA A 245 8.79 37.36 -83.14
C ALA A 245 7.82 36.85 -84.24
N LEU A 246 7.36 35.60 -84.13
CA LEU A 246 6.36 35.02 -85.03
C LEU A 246 5.02 35.76 -84.91
N GLU A 247 4.53 36.02 -83.69
CA GLU A 247 3.32 36.80 -83.46
C GLU A 247 3.43 38.22 -84.04
N ARG A 248 4.60 38.87 -83.94
CA ARG A 248 4.86 40.17 -84.59
C ARG A 248 4.85 40.08 -86.12
N ALA A 249 5.37 39.00 -86.69
CA ALA A 249 5.40 38.79 -88.15
C ALA A 249 4.00 38.47 -88.71
N VAL A 250 3.16 37.75 -87.96
CA VAL A 250 1.78 37.41 -88.33
C VAL A 250 0.81 38.57 -88.08
N ALA A 251 1.11 39.45 -87.12
CA ALA A 251 0.28 40.62 -86.83
C ALA A 251 0.08 41.49 -88.08
N GLN A 252 -1.18 41.75 -88.44
CA GLN A 252 -1.50 42.59 -89.59
C GLN A 252 -0.89 44.00 -89.42
N PRO A 253 -0.37 44.61 -90.51
CA PRO A 253 0.19 45.95 -90.46
C PRO A 253 -0.77 46.94 -89.80
N LYS A 254 -0.34 47.55 -88.69
CA LYS A 254 -1.14 48.55 -87.99
C LYS A 254 -1.45 49.69 -88.96
N LYS A 255 -2.72 49.90 -89.28
CA LYS A 255 -3.19 51.05 -90.07
C LYS A 255 -2.75 52.32 -89.34
N LYS A 256 -1.81 53.06 -89.93
CA LYS A 256 -1.40 54.36 -89.41
C LYS A 256 -2.55 55.33 -89.62
N LEU A 257 -3.47 55.43 -88.66
CA LEU A 257 -4.15 56.69 -88.45
C LEU A 257 -3.03 57.68 -88.15
N GLY A 258 -2.85 58.70 -89.00
CA GLY A 258 -1.72 59.61 -88.94
C GLY A 258 -1.56 60.30 -87.57
N ARG A 259 -0.67 61.29 -87.48
CA ARG A 259 -0.56 62.09 -86.24
C ARG A 259 -1.95 62.58 -85.81
N ARG A 260 -2.40 62.16 -84.63
CA ARG A 260 -3.61 62.70 -84.01
C ARG A 260 -3.43 64.21 -83.93
N LEU A 261 -4.41 64.97 -84.40
CA LEU A 261 -4.35 66.43 -84.40
C LEU A 261 -4.13 66.91 -82.97
N VAL A 262 -2.92 67.36 -82.67
CA VAL A 262 -2.59 67.97 -81.37
C VAL A 262 -3.08 69.40 -81.46
N TYR A 263 -4.21 69.69 -80.83
CA TYR A 263 -4.65 71.06 -80.65
C TYR A 263 -3.58 71.81 -79.86
N ARG A 264 -3.04 72.87 -80.47
CA ARG A 264 -2.16 73.81 -79.76
C ARG A 264 -3.01 74.81 -79.01
N SER A 265 -2.49 75.33 -77.90
CA SER A 265 -3.11 76.41 -77.14
C SER A 265 -3.46 77.59 -78.06
N LYS A 266 -4.62 78.22 -77.83
CA LYS A 266 -5.04 79.43 -78.56
C LYS A 266 -3.95 80.50 -78.45
N PRO A 267 -3.63 81.23 -79.52
CA PRO A 267 -2.61 82.27 -79.48
C PRO A 267 -2.98 83.34 -78.44
N PRO A 268 -2.01 83.81 -77.62
CA PRO A 268 -2.25 84.86 -76.63
C PRO A 268 -2.66 86.14 -77.35
N SER A 269 -3.82 86.70 -76.97
CA SER A 269 -4.26 88.02 -77.42
C SER A 269 -3.21 89.06 -77.02
N GLY A 270 -2.69 89.78 -78.01
CA GLY A 270 -1.56 90.67 -77.84
C GLY A 270 -1.79 91.72 -76.75
N ASN A 271 -0.90 91.75 -75.77
CA ASN A 271 -0.17 92.94 -75.32
C ASN A 271 0.85 92.56 -74.24
N LYS A 272 2.13 92.70 -74.61
CA LYS A 272 3.31 93.12 -73.82
C LYS A 272 3.26 92.96 -72.29
N HIS A 273 4.11 92.10 -71.70
CA HIS A 273 5.47 92.40 -71.22
C HIS A 273 5.95 91.34 -70.19
N GLU A 274 7.25 91.01 -70.29
CA GLU A 274 8.19 90.51 -69.29
C GLU A 274 8.03 89.17 -68.53
N LEU A 275 9.13 88.42 -68.63
CA LEU A 275 9.45 87.12 -68.04
C LEU A 275 9.86 87.27 -66.57
N LEU A 276 9.33 86.41 -65.69
CA LEU A 276 9.95 86.09 -64.41
C LEU A 276 10.20 84.58 -64.28
N LEU A 277 11.45 84.23 -64.57
CA LEU A 277 12.37 83.39 -63.79
C LEU A 277 11.80 82.29 -62.87
N VAL A 278 11.92 81.05 -63.36
CA VAL A 278 12.47 79.84 -62.71
C VAL A 278 12.20 79.61 -61.21
N GLN A 279 11.57 78.47 -60.90
CA GLN A 279 12.10 77.53 -59.90
C GLN A 279 12.06 76.10 -60.44
N ALA A 280 13.24 75.64 -60.88
CA ALA A 280 13.54 74.23 -61.10
C ALA A 280 14.19 73.68 -59.83
N THR A 281 13.48 72.89 -59.02
CA THR A 281 14.07 72.00 -58.02
C THR A 281 13.05 70.96 -57.57
N ARG A 282 13.00 69.77 -58.20
CA ARG A 282 12.65 68.53 -57.46
C ARG A 282 12.97 67.20 -58.15
N THR A 283 13.22 67.16 -59.47
CA THR A 283 13.31 65.86 -60.17
C THR A 283 14.71 65.40 -60.55
N ARG A 284 15.75 66.23 -60.39
CA ARG A 284 17.14 65.83 -60.69
C ARG A 284 17.82 64.97 -59.63
N SER A 285 17.27 64.85 -58.43
CA SER A 285 17.97 64.20 -57.30
C SER A 285 17.79 62.68 -57.20
N ILE A 286 16.96 62.04 -58.04
CA ILE A 286 16.70 60.59 -57.96
C ILE A 286 17.51 59.80 -59.01
N GLU A 287 17.88 60.43 -60.12
CA GLU A 287 18.60 59.76 -61.22
C GLU A 287 20.10 59.56 -60.91
N ASP A 288 20.67 60.36 -60.01
CA ASP A 288 22.10 60.29 -59.66
C ASP A 288 22.45 59.22 -58.60
N GLU A 289 21.47 58.66 -57.87
CA GLU A 289 21.72 57.63 -56.83
C GLU A 289 21.81 56.19 -57.36
N TYR A 290 21.46 55.95 -58.63
CA TYR A 290 21.39 54.59 -59.20
C TYR A 290 22.58 54.21 -60.10
N PHE A 291 23.43 55.17 -60.49
CA PHE A 291 24.48 54.94 -61.49
C PHE A 291 25.90 54.79 -60.94
N PHE A 292 26.13 55.01 -59.64
CA PHE A 292 27.45 54.88 -59.03
C PHE A 292 27.41 54.23 -57.64
N THR A 293 27.04 52.94 -57.61
CA THR A 293 27.39 52.00 -56.52
C THR A 293 27.72 50.63 -57.10
#